data_AF-A0A5C9ABG0-F1
#
_entry.id   AF-A0A5C9ABG0-F1
#
_cell.length_a   1.000
_cell.length_b   1.000
_cell.length_c   1.000
_cell.angle_alpha   90.00
_cell.angle_beta   90.00
_cell.angle_gamma   90.00
#
_symmetry.space_group_name_H-M   'P 1'
#
loop_
_entity.id
_entity.type
_entity.pdbx_description
1 polymer ?
#
loop_
_entity_poly.entity_id
_entity_poly.type
_entity_poly.pdbx_seq_one_letter_code
_entity_poly.pdbx_strand_id
1 'polypeptide(L)'
;LIFYSAIALLYIALFTSINMELALKNLLQKPVFYHLWFFFAIAVIYLVSPLIQVKNVGGKMLLVLMAVIGIIANPNTVPQKIDGFEWLPINLYINGDTFYYILYGMLGRAIGMMDTQHKALSWVSAALFATGVFIISRGTLYELQWRGNFADTWYLYCGPMVFICAIALLTLVKNTLDTRTIRGLGLISRHSLGIYGFHALIIHALRTRGIELKNWPILDIIWIFCATLAASLLLSMLVQRIDRNRLV
;
A
#
# COMPACT_ATOMS: atom_id res chain seq x y z
N LEU A 1 -4.87 -12.02 -11.13
CA LEU A 1 -4.79 -12.97 -9.99
C LEU A 1 -4.23 -14.32 -10.42
N ILE A 2 -4.95 -15.11 -11.22
CA ILE A 2 -4.56 -16.50 -11.59
C ILE A 2 -3.14 -16.56 -12.18
N PHE A 3 -2.83 -15.72 -13.16
CA PHE A 3 -1.51 -15.67 -13.80
C PHE A 3 -0.36 -15.45 -12.80
N TYR A 4 -0.42 -14.37 -12.02
CA TYR A 4 0.62 -14.06 -11.04
C TYR A 4 0.69 -15.08 -9.89
N SER A 5 -0.46 -15.66 -9.50
CA SER A 5 -0.47 -16.77 -8.53
C SER A 5 0.19 -18.03 -9.10
N ALA A 6 0.02 -18.34 -10.38
CA ALA A 6 0.68 -19.48 -11.03
C ALA A 6 2.19 -19.28 -11.13
N ILE A 7 2.64 -18.07 -11.48
CA ILE A 7 4.07 -17.72 -11.49
C ILE A 7 4.66 -17.83 -10.08
N ALA A 8 3.97 -17.28 -9.07
CA ALA A 8 4.41 -17.37 -7.69
C ALA A 8 4.46 -18.84 -7.21
N LEU A 9 3.47 -19.65 -7.58
CA LEU A 9 3.45 -21.08 -7.25
C LEU A 9 4.64 -21.81 -7.88
N LEU A 10 4.92 -21.57 -9.17
CA LEU A 10 6.07 -22.14 -9.87
C LEU A 10 7.39 -21.72 -9.20
N TYR A 11 7.53 -20.44 -8.87
CA TYR A 11 8.70 -19.92 -8.17
C TYR A 11 8.89 -20.62 -6.81
N ILE A 12 7.83 -20.69 -6.02
CA ILE A 12 7.83 -21.34 -4.71
C ILE A 12 8.19 -22.82 -4.82
N ALA A 13 7.63 -23.53 -5.80
CA ALA A 13 7.92 -24.94 -6.06
C ALA A 13 9.41 -25.20 -6.33
N LEU A 14 10.06 -24.28 -7.05
CA LEU A 14 11.44 -24.42 -7.50
C LEU A 14 12.46 -23.93 -6.47
N PHE A 15 12.09 -22.96 -5.63
CA PHE A 15 13.05 -22.23 -4.80
C PHE A 15 12.75 -22.25 -3.29
N THR A 16 11.68 -22.93 -2.85
CA THR A 16 11.31 -23.01 -1.43
C THR A 16 10.80 -24.40 -1.06
N SER A 17 10.65 -24.69 0.24
CA SER A 17 10.13 -25.95 0.79
C SER A 17 8.62 -25.94 1.06
N ILE A 18 7.87 -24.98 0.50
CA ILE A 18 6.44 -24.82 0.77
C ILE A 18 5.62 -25.94 0.12
N ASN A 19 4.61 -26.44 0.84
CA ASN A 19 3.71 -27.48 0.36
C ASN A 19 2.80 -26.96 -0.78
N MET A 20 3.08 -27.44 -1.99
CA MET A 20 2.36 -27.13 -3.23
C MET A 20 0.88 -27.51 -3.19
N GLU A 21 0.54 -28.66 -2.62
CA GLU A 21 -0.83 -29.15 -2.54
C GLU A 21 -1.68 -28.22 -1.66
N LEU A 22 -1.14 -27.82 -0.50
CA LEU A 22 -1.81 -26.89 0.39
C LEU A 22 -1.94 -25.49 -0.23
N ALA A 23 -0.94 -25.03 -0.98
CA ALA A 23 -0.99 -23.77 -1.71
C ALA A 23 -2.08 -23.78 -2.79
N LEU A 24 -2.22 -24.88 -3.54
CA LEU A 24 -3.27 -25.07 -4.54
C LEU A 24 -4.66 -25.15 -3.91
N LYS A 25 -4.83 -25.95 -2.84
CA LYS A 25 -6.11 -26.09 -2.12
C LYS A 25 -6.65 -24.76 -1.61
N ASN A 26 -5.76 -23.83 -1.26
CA ASN A 26 -6.12 -22.53 -0.68
C ASN A 26 -5.94 -21.35 -1.64
N LEU A 27 -5.77 -21.59 -2.94
CA LEU A 27 -5.42 -20.57 -3.94
C LEU A 27 -6.35 -19.34 -3.94
N LEU A 28 -7.64 -19.55 -3.62
CA LEU A 28 -8.67 -18.51 -3.58
C LEU A 28 -8.92 -17.98 -2.16
N GLN A 29 -8.43 -18.66 -1.14
CA GLN A 29 -8.63 -18.34 0.27
C GLN A 29 -7.50 -17.49 0.82
N LYS A 30 -6.28 -17.72 0.34
CA LYS A 30 -5.09 -16.94 0.72
C LYS A 30 -4.12 -16.82 -0.45
N PRO A 31 -3.33 -15.75 -0.51
CA PRO A 31 -2.35 -15.60 -1.57
C PRO A 31 -1.26 -16.69 -1.45
N VAL A 32 -0.84 -17.23 -2.60
CA VAL A 32 0.25 -18.21 -2.71
C VAL A 32 1.56 -17.64 -2.18
N PHE A 33 1.77 -16.35 -2.39
CA PHE A 33 2.87 -15.57 -1.83
C PHE A 33 2.28 -14.35 -1.14
N TYR A 34 2.60 -14.10 0.14
CA TYR A 34 1.95 -13.07 0.97
C TYR A 34 1.79 -11.73 0.24
N HIS A 35 2.82 -11.28 -0.48
CA HIS A 35 2.82 -10.02 -1.23
C HIS A 35 1.86 -9.95 -2.43
N LEU A 36 1.09 -11.00 -2.73
CA LEU A 36 0.00 -10.97 -3.71
C LEU A 36 -1.36 -10.63 -3.09
N TRP A 37 -1.44 -10.41 -1.79
CA TRP A 37 -2.69 -10.14 -1.07
C TRP A 37 -3.51 -9.00 -1.69
N PHE A 38 -2.86 -7.96 -2.24
CA PHE A 38 -3.59 -6.83 -2.82
C PHE A 38 -4.34 -7.21 -4.10
N PHE A 39 -3.98 -8.29 -4.80
CA PHE A 39 -4.78 -8.77 -5.93
C PHE A 39 -6.19 -9.24 -5.49
N PHE A 40 -6.34 -9.68 -4.24
CA PHE A 40 -7.65 -10.00 -3.67
C PHE A 40 -8.38 -8.71 -3.30
N ALA A 41 -7.70 -7.78 -2.63
CA ALA A 41 -8.28 -6.49 -2.26
C ALA A 41 -8.75 -5.68 -3.48
N ILE A 42 -7.93 -5.58 -4.53
CA ILE A 42 -8.25 -4.83 -5.75
C ILE A 42 -9.45 -5.45 -6.49
N ALA A 43 -9.62 -6.78 -6.45
CA ALA A 43 -10.78 -7.44 -7.02
C ALA A 43 -12.08 -6.97 -6.33
N VAL A 44 -12.08 -6.86 -5.01
CA VAL A 44 -13.22 -6.31 -4.25
C VAL A 44 -13.46 -4.84 -4.57
N ILE A 45 -12.40 -4.02 -4.63
CA ILE A 45 -12.52 -2.60 -5.01
C ILE A 45 -13.20 -2.47 -6.38
N TYR A 46 -12.74 -3.22 -7.39
CA TYR A 46 -13.34 -3.17 -8.73
C TYR A 46 -14.78 -3.69 -8.74
N LEU A 47 -15.09 -4.76 -8.01
CA LEU A 47 -16.44 -5.31 -7.93
C LEU A 47 -17.44 -4.30 -7.33
N VAL A 48 -17.03 -3.59 -6.29
CA VAL A 48 -17.91 -2.64 -5.58
C VAL A 48 -17.90 -1.25 -6.24
N SER A 49 -16.85 -0.90 -6.98
CA SER A 49 -16.70 0.44 -7.57
C SER A 49 -17.88 0.95 -8.41
N PRO A 50 -18.62 0.14 -9.21
CA PRO A 50 -19.78 0.61 -9.96
C PRO A 50 -20.99 0.96 -9.07
N LEU A 51 -21.02 0.43 -7.84
CA LEU A 51 -22.09 0.66 -6.87
C LEU A 51 -21.83 1.92 -6.02
N ILE A 52 -20.62 2.48 -6.09
CA ILE A 52 -20.21 3.63 -5.28
C ILE A 52 -20.14 4.88 -6.15
N GLN A 53 -20.95 5.87 -5.79
CA GLN A 53 -20.81 7.23 -6.32
C GLN A 53 -20.22 8.14 -5.25
N VAL A 54 -19.03 8.68 -5.54
CA VAL A 54 -18.39 9.68 -4.65
C VAL A 54 -18.98 11.05 -4.95
N LYS A 55 -19.64 11.64 -3.95
CA LYS A 55 -20.23 12.98 -4.05
C LYS A 55 -19.16 14.05 -3.94
N ASN A 56 -19.38 15.19 -4.60
CA ASN A 56 -18.57 16.38 -4.38
C ASN A 56 -18.91 16.96 -3.01
N VAL A 57 -17.97 16.90 -2.07
CA VAL A 57 -18.14 17.36 -0.69
C VAL A 57 -17.16 18.49 -0.40
N GLY A 58 -17.57 19.45 0.41
CA GLY A 58 -16.69 20.55 0.82
C GLY A 58 -15.47 20.05 1.60
N GLY A 59 -14.31 20.70 1.45
CA GLY A 59 -13.06 20.24 2.05
C GLY A 59 -13.08 20.15 3.57
N LYS A 60 -13.82 21.04 4.26
CA LYS A 60 -14.03 20.95 5.72
C LYS A 60 -14.77 19.66 6.10
N MET A 61 -15.82 19.32 5.37
CA MET A 61 -16.59 18.09 5.61
C MET A 61 -15.71 16.86 5.35
N LEU A 62 -14.93 16.87 4.26
CA LEU A 62 -14.01 15.77 3.95
C LEU A 62 -12.97 15.58 5.05
N LEU A 63 -12.40 16.67 5.57
CA LEU A 63 -11.44 16.63 6.68
C LEU A 63 -12.06 16.04 7.96
N VAL A 64 -13.29 16.42 8.29
CA VAL A 64 -14.02 15.85 9.44
C VAL A 64 -14.23 14.34 9.24
N LEU A 65 -14.68 13.93 8.05
CA LEU A 65 -14.87 12.50 7.74
C LEU A 65 -13.56 11.72 7.84
N MET A 66 -12.45 12.28 7.34
CA MET A 66 -11.12 11.67 7.44
C MET A 66 -10.67 11.54 8.90
N ALA A 67 -10.88 12.55 9.74
CA ALA A 67 -10.52 12.50 11.15
C ALA A 67 -11.37 11.47 11.92
N VAL A 68 -12.68 11.44 11.67
CA VAL A 68 -13.59 10.49 12.32
C VAL A 68 -13.26 9.06 11.91
N ILE A 69 -13.20 8.77 10.61
CA ILE A 69 -13.04 7.39 10.13
C ILE A 69 -11.59 6.93 10.22
N GLY A 70 -10.64 7.79 9.87
CA GLY A 70 -9.22 7.42 9.80
C GLY A 70 -8.48 7.42 11.13
N ILE A 71 -9.00 8.08 12.16
CA ILE A 71 -8.34 8.23 13.46
C ILE A 71 -9.26 7.82 14.61
N ILE A 72 -10.39 8.51 14.78
CA ILE A 72 -11.24 8.38 15.98
C ILE A 72 -11.91 7.00 16.02
N ALA A 73 -12.50 6.58 14.91
CA ALA A 73 -13.21 5.31 14.77
C ALA A 73 -12.37 4.23 14.10
N ASN A 74 -11.06 4.44 13.99
CA ASN A 74 -10.18 3.49 13.35
C ASN A 74 -9.85 2.35 14.32
N PRO A 75 -10.24 1.09 14.04
CA PRO A 75 -9.98 -0.03 14.94
C PRO A 75 -8.48 -0.31 15.11
N ASN A 76 -7.63 0.22 14.24
CA ASN A 76 -6.18 0.12 14.31
C ASN A 76 -5.53 1.26 15.13
N THR A 77 -6.32 2.19 15.67
CA THR A 77 -5.80 3.20 16.59
C THR A 77 -5.47 2.55 17.93
N VAL A 78 -4.27 2.82 18.46
CA VAL A 78 -3.81 2.30 19.75
C VAL A 78 -4.80 2.71 20.85
N PRO A 79 -5.37 1.76 21.61
CA PRO A 79 -6.36 2.06 22.63
C PRO A 79 -5.86 3.08 23.65
N GLN A 80 -6.67 4.10 23.92
CA GLN A 80 -6.37 5.13 24.94
C GLN A 80 -7.34 4.99 26.11
N LYS A 81 -6.78 4.82 27.31
CA LYS A 81 -7.54 4.63 28.56
C LYS A 81 -7.28 5.77 29.52
N ILE A 82 -8.35 6.35 30.07
CA ILE A 82 -8.30 7.34 31.15
C ILE A 82 -9.20 6.81 32.26
N ASP A 83 -8.65 6.66 33.47
CA ASP A 83 -9.39 6.19 34.66
C ASP A 83 -10.23 4.90 34.44
N GLY A 84 -9.67 3.95 33.67
CA GLY A 84 -10.35 2.68 33.35
C GLY A 84 -11.36 2.77 32.20
N PHE A 85 -11.66 3.96 31.70
CA PHE A 85 -12.51 4.18 30.53
C PHE A 85 -11.67 4.22 29.25
N GLU A 86 -11.98 3.32 28.30
CA GLU A 86 -11.38 3.31 26.97
C GLU A 86 -12.17 4.24 26.04
N TRP A 87 -11.60 5.41 25.73
CA TRP A 87 -12.30 6.45 24.96
C TRP A 87 -11.91 6.47 23.48
N LEU A 88 -10.81 5.81 23.11
CA LEU A 88 -10.41 5.56 21.72
C LEU A 88 -9.92 4.12 21.55
N PRO A 89 -10.17 3.50 20.37
CA PRO A 89 -10.99 4.03 19.29
C PRO A 89 -12.50 3.99 19.60
N ILE A 90 -13.28 4.92 19.03
CA ILE A 90 -14.75 4.87 19.10
C ILE A 90 -15.24 3.75 18.19
N ASN A 91 -15.86 2.73 18.77
CA ASN A 91 -16.35 1.59 18.00
C ASN A 91 -17.61 1.94 17.19
N LEU A 92 -17.42 2.25 15.90
CA LEU A 92 -18.50 2.41 14.92
C LEU A 92 -18.85 1.10 14.19
N TYR A 93 -18.44 -0.06 14.73
CA TYR A 93 -18.58 -1.39 14.11
C TYR A 93 -17.92 -1.50 12.72
N ILE A 94 -16.88 -0.71 12.47
CA ILE A 94 -16.06 -0.78 11.27
C ILE A 94 -15.07 -1.94 11.44
N ASN A 95 -15.23 -3.00 10.65
CA ASN A 95 -14.41 -4.20 10.74
C ASN A 95 -13.76 -4.55 9.39
N GLY A 96 -12.50 -5.00 9.46
CA GLY A 96 -11.74 -5.54 8.33
C GLY A 96 -11.02 -4.49 7.48
N ASP A 97 -9.85 -4.85 6.98
CA ASP A 97 -8.99 -3.98 6.16
C ASP A 97 -9.62 -3.59 4.82
N THR A 98 -10.49 -4.44 4.28
CA THR A 98 -11.21 -4.19 3.02
C THR A 98 -12.00 -2.89 3.05
N PHE A 99 -12.59 -2.54 4.19
CA PHE A 99 -13.27 -1.25 4.35
C PHE A 99 -12.33 -0.08 4.08
N TYR A 100 -11.12 -0.12 4.64
CA TYR A 100 -10.10 0.91 4.46
C TYR A 100 -9.57 0.95 3.02
N TYR A 101 -9.44 -0.19 2.35
CA TYR A 101 -9.04 -0.21 0.94
C TYR A 101 -10.08 0.45 0.03
N ILE A 102 -11.36 0.20 0.26
CA ILE A 102 -12.45 0.90 -0.45
C ILE A 102 -12.44 2.40 -0.08
N LEU A 103 -12.27 2.72 1.20
CA LEU A 103 -12.19 4.09 1.69
C LEU A 103 -11.05 4.87 1.02
N TYR A 104 -9.85 4.29 0.89
CA TYR A 104 -8.74 4.92 0.17
C TYR A 104 -9.10 5.24 -1.28
N GLY A 105 -9.80 4.34 -1.98
CA GLY A 105 -10.30 4.60 -3.33
C GLY A 105 -11.31 5.75 -3.38
N MET A 106 -12.28 5.76 -2.46
CA MET A 106 -13.29 6.82 -2.36
C MET A 106 -12.68 8.19 -2.03
N LEU A 107 -11.78 8.24 -1.06
CA LEU A 107 -11.08 9.47 -0.66
C LEU A 107 -10.16 9.96 -1.77
N GLY A 108 -9.46 9.06 -2.47
CA GLY A 108 -8.66 9.41 -3.63
C GLY A 108 -9.48 10.09 -4.72
N ARG A 109 -10.67 9.54 -5.02
CA ARG A 109 -11.63 10.18 -5.94
C ARG A 109 -12.15 11.52 -5.42
N ALA A 110 -12.49 11.63 -4.13
CA ALA A 110 -12.97 12.86 -3.52
C ALA A 110 -11.93 13.98 -3.60
N ILE A 111 -10.69 13.72 -3.17
CA ILE A 111 -9.55 14.64 -3.26
C ILE A 111 -9.28 15.00 -4.73
N GLY A 112 -9.38 14.02 -5.63
CA GLY A 112 -9.21 14.21 -7.07
C GLY A 112 -10.23 15.17 -7.70
N MET A 113 -11.46 15.24 -7.20
CA MET A 113 -12.49 16.18 -7.67
C MET A 113 -12.32 17.60 -7.13
N MET A 114 -11.68 17.74 -5.97
CA MET A 114 -11.57 19.03 -5.30
C MET A 114 -10.56 19.94 -5.99
N ASP A 115 -10.75 21.25 -5.92
CA ASP A 115 -9.64 22.17 -6.17
C ASP A 115 -8.76 22.21 -4.91
N THR A 116 -7.53 21.71 -5.04
CA THR A 116 -6.57 21.62 -3.94
C THR A 116 -5.32 22.44 -4.20
N GLN A 117 -5.22 23.16 -5.33
CA GLN A 117 -3.97 23.77 -5.81
C GLN A 117 -3.57 25.06 -5.05
N HIS A 118 -3.57 25.01 -3.72
CA HIS A 118 -3.13 26.06 -2.84
C HIS A 118 -1.74 25.77 -2.27
N LYS A 119 -0.79 26.71 -2.41
CA LYS A 119 0.58 26.56 -1.90
C LYS A 119 0.64 26.19 -0.42
N ALA A 120 -0.20 26.83 0.41
CA ALA A 120 -0.28 26.53 1.83
C ALA A 120 -0.68 25.08 2.10
N LEU A 121 -1.66 24.56 1.35
CA LEU A 121 -2.10 23.18 1.48
C LEU A 121 -0.99 22.20 1.12
N SER A 122 -0.23 22.46 0.05
CA SER A 122 0.94 21.63 -0.30
C SER A 122 1.99 21.60 0.80
N TRP A 123 2.30 22.74 1.42
CA TRP A 123 3.25 22.79 2.55
C TRP A 123 2.75 22.03 3.77
N VAL A 124 1.46 22.20 4.12
CA VAL A 124 0.83 21.45 5.21
C VAL A 124 0.86 19.95 4.91
N SER A 125 0.53 19.53 3.69
CA SER A 125 0.61 18.14 3.27
C SER A 125 2.04 17.59 3.33
N ALA A 126 3.05 18.35 2.90
CA ALA A 126 4.44 17.94 3.00
C ALA A 126 4.89 17.78 4.46
N ALA A 127 4.53 18.73 5.33
CA ALA A 127 4.83 18.68 6.75
C ALA A 127 4.13 17.50 7.44
N LEU A 128 2.84 17.27 7.15
CA LEU A 128 2.09 16.13 7.67
C LEU A 128 2.68 14.80 7.21
N PHE A 129 3.06 14.68 5.94
CA PHE A 129 3.69 13.47 5.43
C PHE A 129 5.05 13.21 6.11
N ALA A 130 5.92 14.23 6.20
CA ALA A 130 7.22 14.09 6.85
C ALA A 130 7.09 13.75 8.35
N THR A 131 6.15 14.40 9.03
CA THR A 131 5.86 14.14 10.45
C THR A 131 5.30 12.74 10.65
N GLY A 132 4.37 12.30 9.80
CA GLY A 132 3.82 10.96 9.83
C GLY A 132 4.88 9.89 9.61
N VAL A 133 5.76 10.05 8.60
CA VAL A 133 6.91 9.16 8.37
C VAL A 133 7.84 9.12 9.59
N PHE A 134 8.11 10.26 10.22
CA PHE A 134 8.91 10.33 11.44
C PHE A 134 8.24 9.56 12.60
N ILE A 135 6.94 9.77 12.84
CA ILE A 135 6.18 9.07 13.88
C ILE A 135 6.18 7.57 13.63
N ILE A 136 5.89 7.12 12.40
CA ILE A 136 5.91 5.70 12.03
C ILE A 136 7.30 5.11 12.29
N SER A 137 8.36 5.77 11.82
CA SER A 137 9.73 5.31 12.00
C SER A 137 10.12 5.18 13.48
N ARG A 138 9.83 6.22 14.28
CA ARG A 138 10.17 6.21 15.72
C ARG A 138 9.30 5.23 16.51
N GLY A 139 8.02 5.12 16.18
CA GLY A 139 7.10 4.17 16.80
C GLY A 139 7.49 2.73 16.53
N THR A 140 7.80 2.39 15.27
CA THR A 140 8.29 1.05 14.90
C THR A 140 9.62 0.73 15.58
N LEU A 141 10.55 1.69 15.66
CA LEU A 141 11.82 1.48 16.38
C LEU A 141 11.59 1.25 17.88
N TYR A 142 10.73 2.05 18.49
CA TYR A 142 10.39 1.90 19.91
C TYR A 142 9.79 0.52 20.19
N GLU A 143 8.81 0.07 19.40
CA GLU A 143 8.23 -1.26 19.57
C GLU A 143 9.23 -2.39 19.32
N LEU A 144 10.10 -2.25 18.32
CA LEU A 144 11.16 -3.21 18.05
C LEU A 144 12.10 -3.37 19.26
N GLN A 145 12.50 -2.26 19.87
CA GLN A 145 13.36 -2.25 21.06
C GLN A 145 12.65 -2.81 22.28
N TRP A 146 11.38 -2.44 22.50
CA TRP A 146 10.59 -2.87 23.64
C TRP A 146 10.23 -4.37 23.59
N ARG A 147 9.76 -4.84 22.43
CA ARG A 147 9.31 -6.23 22.25
C ARG A 147 10.46 -7.19 21.92
N GLY A 148 11.64 -6.67 21.54
CA GLY A 148 12.75 -7.46 21.02
C GLY A 148 12.47 -8.09 19.65
N ASN A 149 11.33 -7.74 19.03
CA ASN A 149 10.92 -8.24 17.72
C ASN A 149 10.09 -7.18 17.00
N PHE A 150 10.05 -7.29 15.68
CA PHE A 150 9.31 -6.40 14.82
C PHE A 150 7.80 -6.52 15.04
N ALA A 151 7.13 -5.37 15.11
CA ALA A 151 5.69 -5.25 15.21
C ALA A 151 5.19 -4.23 14.18
N ASP A 152 4.01 -4.50 13.64
CA ASP A 152 3.43 -3.76 12.52
C ASP A 152 2.49 -2.63 12.91
N THR A 153 2.22 -2.47 14.20
CA THR A 153 1.31 -1.47 14.78
C THR A 153 1.41 -0.09 14.11
N TRP A 154 2.64 0.44 13.98
CA TRP A 154 2.85 1.80 13.48
C TRP A 154 2.89 1.92 11.96
N TYR A 155 3.19 0.84 11.23
CA TYR A 155 3.28 0.87 9.77
C TYR A 155 2.16 0.08 9.07
N LEU A 156 1.16 -0.38 9.82
CA LEU A 156 -0.01 -1.08 9.30
C LEU A 156 -0.77 -0.21 8.27
N TYR A 157 -1.11 -0.79 7.12
CA TYR A 157 -1.73 -0.06 5.99
C TYR A 157 -3.03 0.67 6.35
N CYS A 158 -3.82 0.07 7.24
CA CYS A 158 -5.09 0.62 7.72
C CYS A 158 -4.93 1.44 9.01
N GLY A 159 -3.71 1.62 9.49
CA GLY A 159 -3.39 2.39 10.68
C GLY A 159 -3.54 3.91 10.46
N PRO A 160 -3.80 4.68 11.54
CA PRO A 160 -4.10 6.10 11.44
C PRO A 160 -2.95 6.93 10.84
N MET A 161 -1.70 6.61 11.19
CA MET A 161 -0.54 7.35 10.67
C MET A 161 -0.30 7.09 9.18
N VAL A 162 -0.44 5.83 8.73
CA VAL A 162 -0.32 5.48 7.31
C VAL A 162 -1.46 6.14 6.51
N PHE A 163 -2.67 6.18 7.08
CA PHE A 163 -3.81 6.87 6.48
C PHE A 163 -3.56 8.36 6.28
N ILE A 164 -3.05 9.06 7.31
CA ILE A 164 -2.68 10.48 7.21
C ILE A 164 -1.59 10.68 6.14
N CYS A 165 -0.55 9.84 6.15
CA CYS A 165 0.52 9.89 5.16
C CYS A 165 0.00 9.70 3.73
N ALA A 166 -0.91 8.75 3.50
CA ALA A 166 -1.47 8.47 2.18
C ALA A 166 -2.24 9.68 1.62
N ILE A 167 -3.09 10.30 2.44
CA ILE A 167 -3.87 11.48 2.04
C ILE A 167 -2.98 12.70 1.81
N ALA A 168 -2.02 12.92 2.72
CA ALA A 168 -1.08 14.02 2.64
C ALA A 168 -0.21 13.90 1.37
N LEU A 169 0.35 12.71 1.12
CA LEU A 169 1.17 12.46 -0.06
C LEU A 169 0.36 12.59 -1.35
N LEU A 170 -0.86 12.04 -1.40
CA LEU A 170 -1.73 12.16 -2.58
C LEU A 170 -2.04 13.64 -2.89
N THR A 171 -2.39 14.42 -1.87
CA THR A 171 -2.69 15.85 -2.02
C THR A 171 -1.45 16.61 -2.49
N LEU A 172 -0.28 16.32 -1.91
CA LEU A 172 0.99 16.93 -2.32
C LEU A 172 1.34 16.59 -3.78
N VAL A 173 1.27 15.32 -4.16
CA VAL A 173 1.55 14.85 -5.52
C VAL A 173 0.58 15.49 -6.51
N LYS A 174 -0.72 15.51 -6.21
CA LYS A 174 -1.72 16.18 -7.05
C LYS A 174 -1.41 17.66 -7.24
N ASN A 175 -0.96 18.36 -6.21
CA ASN A 175 -0.67 19.79 -6.31
C ASN A 175 0.65 20.13 -6.99
N THR A 176 1.58 19.18 -7.08
CA THR A 176 2.97 19.45 -7.53
C THR A 176 3.32 18.76 -8.84
N LEU A 177 2.77 17.58 -9.11
CA LEU A 177 3.14 16.73 -10.24
C LEU A 177 2.04 16.60 -11.31
N ASP A 178 0.82 17.09 -11.06
CA ASP A 178 -0.32 16.96 -11.99
C ASP A 178 -0.21 17.90 -13.21
N THR A 179 0.67 18.91 -13.15
CA THR A 179 0.83 19.90 -14.23
C THR A 179 1.61 19.35 -15.44
N ARG A 180 2.52 18.39 -15.23
CA ARG A 180 3.28 17.73 -16.30
C ARG A 180 3.62 16.30 -15.92
N THR A 181 3.31 15.36 -16.81
CA THR A 181 3.75 13.98 -16.67
C THR A 181 5.27 13.90 -16.68
N ILE A 182 5.87 13.41 -15.59
CA ILE A 182 7.30 13.17 -15.50
C ILE A 182 7.71 12.15 -16.57
N ARG A 183 8.80 12.43 -17.29
CA ARG A 183 9.34 11.52 -18.31
C ARG A 183 9.67 10.17 -17.68
N GLY A 184 9.20 9.09 -18.27
CA GLY A 184 9.39 7.73 -17.77
C GLY A 184 8.32 7.25 -16.78
N LEU A 185 7.65 8.14 -16.05
CA LEU A 185 6.60 7.73 -15.10
C LEU A 185 5.42 7.06 -15.82
N GLY A 186 5.08 7.52 -17.03
CA GLY A 186 4.06 6.89 -17.87
C GLY A 186 4.42 5.44 -18.27
N LEU A 187 5.71 5.12 -18.42
CA LEU A 187 6.16 3.75 -18.68
C LEU A 187 5.90 2.87 -17.46
N ILE A 188 6.31 3.34 -16.27
CA ILE A 188 6.10 2.62 -15.00
C ILE A 188 4.60 2.42 -14.75
N SER A 189 3.80 3.47 -14.94
CA SER A 189 2.34 3.43 -14.73
C SER A 189 1.66 2.35 -15.58
N ARG A 190 1.98 2.26 -16.88
CA ARG A 190 1.43 1.23 -17.78
C ARG A 190 1.78 -0.20 -17.39
N HIS A 191 2.89 -0.39 -16.68
CA HIS A 191 3.37 -1.70 -16.23
C HIS A 191 3.12 -1.95 -14.74
N SER A 192 2.45 -1.04 -14.03
CA SER A 192 2.30 -1.07 -12.56
C SER A 192 1.72 -2.38 -12.02
N LEU A 193 0.71 -2.95 -12.68
CA LEU A 193 0.12 -4.24 -12.27
C LEU A 193 1.13 -5.40 -12.39
N GLY A 194 1.89 -5.44 -13.48
CA GLY A 194 2.96 -6.43 -13.65
C GLY A 194 4.12 -6.23 -12.70
N ILE A 195 4.48 -4.98 -12.41
CA ILE A 195 5.49 -4.68 -11.39
C ILE A 195 5.02 -5.18 -10.03
N TYR A 196 3.77 -4.95 -9.68
CA TYR A 196 3.18 -5.49 -8.47
C TYR A 196 3.19 -7.04 -8.46
N GLY A 197 2.95 -7.70 -9.59
CA GLY A 197 3.02 -9.15 -9.69
C GLY A 197 4.43 -9.75 -9.53
N PHE A 198 5.48 -9.05 -9.99
CA PHE A 198 6.85 -9.58 -10.02
C PHE A 198 7.75 -9.13 -8.87
N HIS A 199 7.57 -7.92 -8.34
CA HIS A 199 8.53 -7.29 -7.45
C HIS A 199 8.93 -8.18 -6.26
N ALA A 200 7.95 -8.84 -5.65
CA ALA A 200 8.17 -9.59 -4.44
C ALA A 200 8.98 -10.87 -4.66
N LEU A 201 8.85 -11.50 -5.84
CA LEU A 201 9.69 -12.64 -6.25
C LEU A 201 11.13 -12.20 -6.48
N ILE A 202 11.34 -11.03 -7.10
CA ILE A 202 12.67 -10.48 -7.34
C ILE A 202 13.34 -10.09 -6.01
N ILE A 203 12.63 -9.40 -5.12
CA ILE A 203 13.14 -9.07 -3.77
C ILE A 203 13.54 -10.35 -3.05
N HIS A 204 12.67 -11.37 -3.05
CA HIS A 204 13.00 -12.65 -2.43
C HIS A 204 14.27 -13.25 -3.04
N ALA A 205 14.37 -13.32 -4.36
CA ALA A 205 15.54 -13.87 -5.04
C ALA A 205 16.84 -13.14 -4.69
N LEU A 206 16.83 -11.80 -4.68
CA LEU A 206 17.97 -10.97 -4.30
C LEU A 206 18.41 -11.24 -2.86
N ARG A 207 17.44 -11.23 -1.92
CA ARG A 207 17.70 -11.44 -0.49
C ARG A 207 18.23 -12.85 -0.21
N THR A 208 17.61 -13.90 -0.78
CA THR A 208 18.04 -15.28 -0.55
C THR A 208 19.41 -15.61 -1.12
N ARG A 209 19.89 -14.83 -2.09
CA ARG A 209 21.21 -15.00 -2.72
C ARG A 209 22.27 -14.06 -2.13
N GLY A 210 21.93 -13.30 -1.08
CA GLY A 210 22.85 -12.36 -0.43
C GLY A 210 23.23 -11.17 -1.31
N ILE A 211 22.41 -10.82 -2.32
CA ILE A 211 22.63 -9.66 -3.20
C ILE A 211 22.03 -8.41 -2.55
N GLU A 212 22.52 -8.11 -1.36
CA GLU A 212 22.06 -7.03 -0.48
C GLU A 212 23.23 -6.32 0.19
N LEU A 213 23.05 -5.04 0.48
CA LEU A 213 24.07 -4.18 1.07
C LEU A 213 23.79 -3.98 2.57
N LYS A 214 23.84 -5.07 3.36
CA LYS A 214 23.47 -5.05 4.81
C LYS A 214 24.13 -3.93 5.62
N ASN A 215 25.39 -3.63 5.31
CA ASN A 215 26.18 -2.64 6.04
C ASN A 215 25.83 -1.19 5.68
N TRP A 216 25.05 -0.99 4.61
CA TRP A 216 24.68 0.33 4.10
C TRP A 216 23.17 0.41 3.84
N PRO A 217 22.32 0.51 4.88
CA PRO A 217 20.86 0.38 4.74
C PRO A 217 20.23 1.34 3.72
N ILE A 218 20.71 2.58 3.63
CA ILE A 218 20.21 3.56 2.65
C ILE A 218 20.55 3.13 1.22
N LEU A 219 21.80 2.69 1.00
CA LEU A 219 22.21 2.19 -0.31
C LEU A 219 21.50 0.89 -0.66
N ASP A 220 21.24 0.02 0.32
CA ASP A 220 20.47 -1.20 0.15
C ASP A 220 19.04 -0.91 -0.32
N ILE A 221 18.36 0.07 0.28
CA ILE A 221 17.02 0.50 -0.14
C ILE A 221 17.04 0.94 -1.60
N ILE A 222 17.98 1.81 -1.97
CA ILE A 222 18.12 2.32 -3.36
C ILE A 222 18.43 1.16 -4.31
N TRP A 223 19.36 0.29 -3.95
CA TRP A 223 19.78 -0.87 -4.74
C TRP A 223 18.61 -1.82 -4.99
N ILE A 224 17.97 -2.31 -3.93
CA ILE A 224 16.88 -3.28 -4.02
C ILE A 224 15.70 -2.66 -4.77
N PHE A 225 15.37 -1.39 -4.52
CA PHE A 225 14.32 -0.68 -5.27
C PHE A 225 14.63 -0.64 -6.76
N CYS A 226 15.82 -0.15 -7.16
CA CYS A 226 16.20 0.00 -8.56
C CYS A 226 16.26 -1.34 -9.29
N ALA A 227 16.93 -2.34 -8.69
CA ALA A 227 17.04 -3.68 -9.27
C ALA A 227 15.66 -4.34 -9.43
N THR A 228 14.82 -4.24 -8.40
CA THR A 228 13.47 -4.80 -8.41
C THR A 228 12.60 -4.11 -9.45
N LEU A 229 12.62 -2.78 -9.51
CA LEU A 229 11.85 -2.00 -10.48
C LEU A 229 12.27 -2.33 -11.91
N ALA A 230 13.57 -2.34 -12.19
CA ALA A 230 14.09 -2.63 -13.52
C ALA A 230 13.73 -4.06 -13.99
N ALA A 231 13.99 -5.08 -13.16
CA ALA A 231 13.67 -6.46 -13.50
C ALA A 231 12.15 -6.67 -13.65
N SER A 232 11.36 -6.09 -12.75
CA SER A 232 9.89 -6.13 -12.82
C SER A 232 9.34 -5.48 -14.08
N LEU A 233 9.90 -4.33 -14.48
CA LEU A 233 9.54 -3.63 -15.72
C LEU A 233 9.85 -4.49 -16.95
N LEU A 234 11.04 -5.07 -17.02
CA LEU A 234 11.45 -5.92 -18.14
C LEU A 234 10.56 -7.16 -18.26
N LEU A 235 10.25 -7.82 -17.14
CA LEU A 235 9.34 -8.97 -17.12
C LEU A 235 7.92 -8.56 -17.54
N SER A 236 7.42 -7.44 -17.03
CA SER A 236 6.10 -6.91 -17.41
C SER A 236 6.03 -6.59 -18.91
N MET A 237 7.08 -5.99 -19.49
CA MET A 237 7.18 -5.75 -20.94
C MET A 237 7.22 -7.05 -21.75
N LEU A 238 7.96 -8.05 -21.27
CA LEU A 238 8.03 -9.36 -21.93
C LEU A 238 6.67 -10.05 -21.94
N VAL A 239 5.96 -10.05 -20.80
CA VAL A 239 4.61 -10.60 -20.70
C VAL A 239 3.67 -9.90 -21.66
N GLN A 240 3.64 -8.56 -21.69
CA GLN A 240 2.77 -7.81 -22.59
C GLN A 240 3.10 -8.05 -24.08
N ARG A 241 4.34 -8.40 -24.41
CA ARG A 241 4.72 -8.76 -25.78
C ARG A 241 4.20 -10.14 -26.19
N ILE A 242 4.08 -11.07 -25.23
CA ILE A 242 3.60 -12.43 -25.46
C ILE A 242 2.06 -12.48 -25.39
N ASP A 243 1.46 -11.75 -24.45
CA ASP A 243 0.03 -11.68 -24.23
C ASP A 243 -0.66 -10.76 -25.25
N ARG A 244 -0.87 -11.30 -26.46
CA ARG A 244 -1.55 -10.59 -27.55
C ARG A 244 -3.01 -10.24 -27.23
N ASN A 245 -3.64 -10.97 -26.30
CA ASN A 245 -5.06 -10.85 -25.98
C ASN A 245 -5.32 -9.96 -24.75
N ARG A 246 -4.27 -9.43 -24.10
CA ARG A 246 -4.36 -8.58 -22.89
C ARG A 246 -5.18 -9.22 -21.77
N LEU A 247 -4.92 -10.51 -21.54
CA LEU A 247 -5.50 -11.28 -20.46
C LEU A 247 -4.82 -11.02 -19.11
N VAL A 248 -3.62 -10.41 -19.10
CA VAL A 248 -2.75 -10.21 -17.94
C VAL A 248 -2.37 -8.75 -17.68
#